data_AF-A0A936WMT3-F1
#
_entry.id   AF-A0A936WMT3-F1
#
_cell.length_a   1.000
_cell.length_b   1.000
_cell.length_c   1.000
_cell.angle_alpha   90.00
_cell.angle_beta   90.00
_cell.angle_gamma   90.00
#
_symmetry.space_group_name_H-M   'P 1'
#
loop_
_entity.id
_entity.type
_entity.pdbx_description
1 polymer ?
#
loop_
_entity_poly.entity_id
_entity_poly.type
_entity_poly.pdbx_seq_one_letter_code
_entity_poly.pdbx_strand_id
1 'polypeptide(L)'
;MNSAQNNTERVRAHKALVDLLQMAYSAEKAAAFAYQGHAGSIKLEVDKAAIHQIELDEWGHRHEVLTIMQQYGIPVSKYYEVRFHLIGKVISGSCYVIGWFMPFYFAGRLESGNVCEYFRMMHYFHELGITEHDQVLYNMGIKEKEHEVYFLGRIKNKKLLPFFERIFNWGARKSFNDVDLDTKYPVETSEAYCKN
;
A
#
# COMPACT_ATOMS: atom_id res chain seq x y z
N MET A 1 -31.70 -12.90 11.95
CA MET A 1 -30.84 -12.48 10.83
C MET A 1 -29.76 -13.54 10.65
N ASN A 2 -29.43 -13.93 9.41
CA ASN A 2 -28.33 -14.86 9.16
C ASN A 2 -26.99 -14.19 9.53
N SER A 3 -25.97 -14.95 9.96
CA SER A 3 -24.69 -14.40 10.44
C SER A 3 -24.02 -13.49 9.40
N ALA A 4 -24.15 -13.81 8.10
CA ALA A 4 -23.65 -12.99 7.01
C ALA A 4 -24.31 -11.60 6.92
N GLN A 5 -25.63 -11.53 7.10
CA GLN A 5 -26.36 -10.25 7.07
C GLN A 5 -26.00 -9.36 8.27
N ASN A 6 -25.76 -9.99 9.43
CA ASN A 6 -25.27 -9.31 10.63
C ASN A 6 -23.84 -8.76 10.44
N ASN A 7 -22.94 -9.51 9.79
CA ASN A 7 -21.58 -9.04 9.52
C ASN A 7 -21.55 -7.84 8.57
N THR A 8 -22.37 -7.86 7.51
CA THR A 8 -22.50 -6.72 6.58
C THR A 8 -22.92 -5.43 7.29
N GLU A 9 -23.91 -5.49 8.18
CA GLU A 9 -24.36 -4.32 8.93
C GLU A 9 -23.28 -3.79 9.88
N ARG A 10 -22.56 -4.69 10.57
CA ARG A 10 -21.47 -4.34 11.49
C ARG A 10 -20.29 -3.70 10.77
N VAL A 11 -19.87 -4.26 9.64
CA VAL A 11 -18.81 -3.68 8.80
C VAL A 11 -19.21 -2.28 8.30
N ARG A 12 -20.44 -2.12 7.79
CA ARG A 12 -20.93 -0.83 7.31
C ARG A 12 -21.07 0.22 8.41
N ALA A 13 -21.33 -0.20 9.65
CA ALA A 13 -21.37 0.69 10.80
C ALA A 13 -19.97 1.12 11.29
N HIS A 14 -18.94 0.34 10.96
CA HIS A 14 -17.56 0.58 11.36
C HIS A 14 -16.90 1.66 10.47
N LYS A 15 -17.13 2.93 10.79
CA LYS A 15 -16.71 4.08 9.96
C LYS A 15 -15.23 4.09 9.56
N ALA A 16 -14.31 3.75 10.47
CA ALA A 16 -12.87 3.78 10.18
C ALA A 16 -12.47 2.73 9.13
N LEU A 17 -12.93 1.48 9.29
CA LEU A 17 -12.80 0.41 8.30
C LEU A 17 -13.37 0.79 6.93
N VAL A 18 -14.61 1.33 6.89
CA VAL A 18 -15.25 1.74 5.63
C VAL A 18 -14.43 2.83 4.92
N ASP A 19 -14.00 3.85 5.65
CA ASP A 19 -13.19 4.93 5.09
C ASP A 19 -11.83 4.41 4.59
N LEU A 20 -11.17 3.55 5.37
CA LEU A 20 -9.89 2.95 5.01
C LEU A 20 -9.99 2.08 3.74
N LEU A 21 -11.01 1.23 3.61
CA LEU A 21 -11.25 0.43 2.41
C LEU A 21 -11.49 1.32 1.17
N GLN A 22 -12.34 2.35 1.29
CA GLN A 22 -12.62 3.26 0.18
C GLN A 22 -11.39 4.07 -0.23
N MET A 23 -10.59 4.49 0.75
CA MET A 23 -9.34 5.22 0.54
C MET A 23 -8.32 4.32 -0.15
N ALA A 24 -8.03 3.15 0.41
CA ALA A 24 -7.07 2.18 -0.13
C ALA A 24 -7.41 1.81 -1.57
N TYR A 25 -8.66 1.41 -1.85
CA TYR A 25 -9.11 1.13 -3.23
C TYR A 25 -8.71 2.23 -4.22
N SER A 26 -8.88 3.50 -3.83
CA SER A 26 -8.55 4.65 -4.66
C SER A 26 -7.05 4.95 -4.70
N ALA A 27 -6.36 4.75 -3.57
CA ALA A 27 -4.93 4.96 -3.42
C ALA A 27 -4.10 3.96 -4.25
N GLU A 28 -4.53 2.70 -4.35
CA GLU A 28 -3.91 1.69 -5.23
C GLU A 28 -3.81 2.16 -6.68
N LYS A 29 -4.85 2.83 -7.20
CA LYS A 29 -4.80 3.41 -8.55
C LYS A 29 -3.81 4.57 -8.65
N ALA A 30 -3.64 5.35 -7.58
CA ALA A 30 -2.62 6.40 -7.57
C ALA A 30 -1.21 5.80 -7.59
N ALA A 31 -0.97 4.74 -6.80
CA ALA A 31 0.28 4.00 -6.78
C ALA A 31 0.58 3.41 -8.17
N ALA A 32 -0.38 2.71 -8.79
CA ALA A 32 -0.25 2.20 -10.15
C ALA A 32 0.12 3.30 -11.17
N PHE A 33 -0.56 4.46 -11.15
CA PHE A 33 -0.18 5.58 -12.03
C PHE A 33 1.21 6.14 -11.74
N ALA A 34 1.60 6.23 -10.47
CA ALA A 34 2.94 6.65 -10.09
C ALA A 34 3.98 5.67 -10.67
N TYR A 35 3.74 4.37 -10.60
CA TYR A 35 4.63 3.34 -11.15
C TYR A 35 4.70 3.32 -12.67
N GLN A 36 3.59 3.60 -13.37
CA GLN A 36 3.60 3.82 -14.82
C GLN A 36 4.57 4.95 -15.20
N GLY A 37 4.49 6.09 -14.50
CA GLY A 37 5.37 7.23 -14.76
C GLY A 37 6.81 6.96 -14.36
N HIS A 38 7.01 6.28 -13.23
CA HIS A 38 8.33 5.89 -12.76
C HIS A 38 9.00 4.95 -13.76
N ALA A 39 8.39 3.81 -14.12
CA ALA A 39 8.90 2.89 -15.13
C ALA A 39 9.19 3.60 -16.46
N GLY A 40 8.29 4.50 -16.89
CA GLY A 40 8.47 5.29 -18.11
C GLY A 40 9.66 6.26 -18.07
N SER A 41 10.06 6.74 -16.89
CA SER A 41 11.21 7.65 -16.68
C SER A 41 12.56 6.93 -16.54
N ILE A 42 12.55 5.64 -16.22
CA ILE A 42 13.76 4.84 -15.97
C ILE A 42 14.40 4.44 -17.30
N LYS A 43 15.74 4.30 -17.31
CA LYS A 43 16.49 3.83 -18.49
C LYS A 43 16.88 2.35 -18.41
N LEU A 44 17.14 1.86 -17.20
CA LEU A 44 17.63 0.50 -16.99
C LEU A 44 16.46 -0.50 -17.09
N GLU A 45 16.53 -1.41 -18.06
CA GLU A 45 15.42 -2.33 -18.36
C GLU A 45 15.04 -3.25 -17.18
N VAL A 46 16.01 -3.70 -16.38
CA VAL A 46 15.71 -4.51 -15.19
C VAL A 46 14.89 -3.73 -14.15
N ASP A 47 15.18 -2.44 -13.98
CA ASP A 47 14.44 -1.59 -13.04
C ASP A 47 13.04 -1.28 -13.58
N LYS A 48 12.91 -1.07 -14.90
CA LYS A 48 11.59 -0.90 -15.54
C LYS A 48 10.71 -2.12 -15.36
N ALA A 49 11.26 -3.31 -15.63
CA ALA A 49 10.51 -4.56 -15.51
C ALA A 49 10.05 -4.80 -14.06
N ALA A 50 10.92 -4.54 -13.09
CA ALA A 50 10.57 -4.65 -11.67
C ALA A 50 9.51 -3.62 -11.26
N ILE A 51 9.63 -2.35 -11.67
CA ILE A 51 8.62 -1.32 -11.36
C ILE A 51 7.29 -1.61 -12.05
N HIS A 52 7.32 -2.17 -13.27
CA HIS A 52 6.09 -2.58 -13.95
C HIS A 52 5.43 -3.78 -13.26
N GLN A 53 6.21 -4.71 -12.69
CA GLN A 53 5.62 -5.78 -11.88
C GLN A 53 4.94 -5.21 -10.63
N ILE A 54 5.58 -4.25 -9.94
CA ILE A 54 4.98 -3.54 -8.80
C ILE A 54 3.68 -2.83 -9.24
N GLU A 55 3.66 -2.17 -10.39
CA GLU A 55 2.43 -1.59 -10.96
C GLU A 55 1.30 -2.62 -11.12
N LEU A 56 1.61 -3.82 -11.64
CA LEU A 56 0.62 -4.89 -11.79
C LEU A 56 0.11 -5.39 -10.44
N ASP A 57 0.99 -5.45 -9.45
CA ASP A 57 0.65 -5.82 -8.08
C ASP A 57 -0.34 -4.79 -7.48
N GLU A 58 -0.15 -3.48 -7.70
CA GLU A 58 -1.11 -2.44 -7.25
C GLU A 58 -2.49 -2.54 -7.91
N TRP A 59 -2.56 -2.93 -9.19
CA TRP A 59 -3.85 -3.23 -9.83
C TRP A 59 -4.52 -4.46 -9.20
N GLY A 60 -3.71 -5.46 -8.82
CA GLY A 60 -4.16 -6.62 -8.05
C GLY A 60 -4.70 -6.22 -6.68
N HIS A 61 -3.95 -5.40 -5.93
CA HIS A 61 -4.37 -4.88 -4.63
C HIS A 61 -5.70 -4.13 -4.73
N ARG A 62 -5.85 -3.27 -5.74
CA ARG A 62 -7.10 -2.55 -6.01
C ARG A 62 -8.27 -3.50 -6.24
N HIS A 63 -8.04 -4.61 -6.93
CA HIS A 63 -9.06 -5.62 -7.17
C HIS A 63 -9.47 -6.34 -5.88
N GLU A 64 -8.51 -6.76 -5.05
CA GLU A 64 -8.79 -7.42 -3.77
C GLU A 64 -9.60 -6.53 -2.83
N VAL A 65 -9.20 -5.26 -2.67
CA VAL A 65 -9.95 -4.30 -1.84
C VAL A 65 -11.38 -4.11 -2.39
N LEU A 66 -11.56 -4.05 -3.71
CA LEU A 66 -12.89 -3.95 -4.32
C LEU A 66 -13.75 -5.18 -4.02
N THR A 67 -13.18 -6.38 -4.07
CA THR A 67 -13.88 -7.63 -3.76
C THR A 67 -14.38 -7.61 -2.31
N ILE A 68 -13.53 -7.20 -1.36
CA ILE A 68 -13.92 -7.03 0.05
C ILE A 68 -15.04 -5.99 0.19
N MET A 69 -14.92 -4.83 -0.48
CA MET A 69 -15.95 -3.79 -0.45
C MET A 69 -17.28 -4.28 -0.99
N GLN A 70 -17.28 -5.03 -2.11
CA GLN A 70 -18.48 -5.59 -2.73
C GLN A 70 -19.16 -6.62 -1.82
N GLN A 71 -18.39 -7.47 -1.14
CA GLN A 71 -18.91 -8.46 -0.19
C GLN A 71 -19.78 -7.82 0.90
N TYR A 72 -19.39 -6.63 1.37
CA TYR A 72 -20.15 -5.90 2.41
C TYR A 72 -21.01 -4.75 1.87
N GLY A 73 -21.18 -4.64 0.55
CA GLY A 73 -22.00 -3.60 -0.07
C GLY A 73 -21.51 -2.18 0.21
N ILE A 74 -20.19 -1.99 0.37
CA ILE A 74 -19.56 -0.68 0.53
C ILE A 74 -19.38 -0.07 -0.87
N PRO A 75 -19.97 1.11 -1.15
CA PRO A 75 -19.80 1.75 -2.45
C PRO A 75 -18.41 2.35 -2.60
N VAL A 76 -17.93 2.46 -3.84
CA VAL A 76 -16.73 3.23 -4.14
C VAL A 76 -16.94 4.72 -3.84
N SER A 77 -15.99 5.34 -3.16
CA SER A 77 -16.00 6.79 -2.89
C SER A 77 -15.59 7.56 -4.14
N LYS A 78 -16.54 8.28 -4.76
CA LYS A 78 -16.25 9.16 -5.92
C LYS A 78 -15.23 10.24 -5.59
N TYR A 79 -15.26 10.75 -4.35
CA TYR A 79 -14.32 11.77 -3.89
C TYR A 79 -12.89 11.24 -3.89
N TYR A 80 -12.65 10.08 -3.25
CA TYR A 80 -11.32 9.46 -3.26
C TYR A 80 -10.89 9.07 -4.67
N GLU A 81 -11.80 8.51 -5.48
CA GLU A 81 -11.50 8.14 -6.85
C GLU A 81 -10.96 9.28 -7.70
N VAL A 82 -11.59 10.47 -7.61
CA VAL A 82 -11.14 11.67 -8.32
C VAL A 82 -9.84 12.19 -7.74
N ARG A 83 -9.77 12.33 -6.41
CA ARG A 83 -8.59 12.86 -5.71
C ARG A 83 -7.34 12.05 -6.03
N PHE A 84 -7.40 10.72 -5.86
CA PHE A 84 -6.26 9.85 -6.07
C PHE A 84 -5.93 9.67 -7.55
N HIS A 85 -6.91 9.74 -8.46
CA HIS A 85 -6.62 9.79 -9.90
C HIS A 85 -5.71 10.99 -10.23
N LEU A 86 -6.06 12.18 -9.73
CA LEU A 86 -5.28 13.40 -9.97
C LEU A 86 -3.90 13.31 -9.33
N ILE A 87 -3.82 12.87 -8.07
CA ILE A 87 -2.55 12.68 -7.36
C ILE A 87 -1.63 11.72 -8.14
N GLY A 88 -2.14 10.55 -8.52
CA GLY A 88 -1.36 9.55 -9.27
C GLY A 88 -0.85 10.08 -10.60
N LYS A 89 -1.68 10.80 -11.38
CA LYS A 89 -1.24 11.39 -12.66
C LYS A 89 -0.21 12.51 -12.48
N VAL A 90 -0.34 13.33 -11.44
CA VAL A 90 0.66 14.35 -11.13
C VAL A 90 1.99 13.72 -10.73
N ILE A 91 1.98 12.70 -9.86
CA ILE A 91 3.19 11.96 -9.47
C ILE A 91 3.82 11.31 -10.71
N SER A 92 3.01 10.63 -11.52
CA SER A 92 3.43 10.00 -12.78
C SER A 92 4.19 10.97 -13.70
N GLY A 93 3.64 12.16 -13.94
CA GLY A 93 4.31 13.19 -14.73
C GLY A 93 5.56 13.75 -14.06
N SER A 94 5.57 13.87 -12.74
CA SER A 94 6.72 14.37 -11.98
C SER A 94 7.96 13.47 -12.09
N CYS A 95 7.78 12.15 -12.26
CA CYS A 95 8.87 11.18 -12.39
C CYS A 95 9.86 11.53 -13.52
N TYR A 96 9.38 12.18 -14.59
CA TYR A 96 10.21 12.58 -15.73
C TYR A 96 11.10 13.80 -15.47
N VAL A 97 10.83 14.58 -14.40
CA VAL A 97 11.51 15.86 -14.14
C VAL A 97 12.34 15.87 -12.86
N ILE A 98 11.97 15.06 -11.86
CA ILE A 98 12.62 15.07 -10.53
C ILE A 98 13.88 14.18 -10.44
N GLY A 99 14.36 13.68 -11.58
CA GLY A 99 15.58 12.87 -11.71
C GLY A 99 15.39 11.42 -11.28
N TRP A 100 16.48 10.66 -11.18
CA TRP A 100 16.44 9.22 -10.91
C TRP A 100 16.25 8.88 -9.42
N PHE A 101 16.88 9.63 -8.50
CA PHE A 101 16.87 9.27 -7.08
C PHE A 101 15.51 9.50 -6.41
N MET A 102 14.83 10.63 -6.70
CA MET A 102 13.62 11.01 -5.99
C MET A 102 12.45 10.05 -6.23
N PRO A 103 12.17 9.57 -7.46
CA PRO A 103 11.12 8.58 -7.69
C PRO A 103 11.35 7.29 -6.91
N PHE A 104 12.59 6.76 -6.88
CA PHE A 104 12.93 5.60 -6.04
C PHE A 104 12.72 5.88 -4.55
N TYR A 105 13.16 7.06 -4.07
CA TYR A 105 13.02 7.40 -2.66
C TYR A 105 11.55 7.55 -2.24
N PHE A 106 10.76 8.29 -2.99
CA PHE A 106 9.36 8.53 -2.65
C PHE A 106 8.48 7.32 -2.89
N ALA A 107 8.81 6.45 -3.85
CA ALA A 107 8.18 5.15 -4.00
C ALA A 107 8.36 4.30 -2.74
N GLY A 108 9.61 4.05 -2.31
CA GLY A 108 9.83 3.24 -1.10
C GLY A 108 9.19 3.84 0.16
N ARG A 109 9.17 5.18 0.28
CA ARG A 109 8.46 5.86 1.37
C ARG A 109 6.94 5.66 1.31
N LEU A 110 6.36 5.63 0.11
CA LEU A 110 4.93 5.39 -0.12
C LEU A 110 4.59 3.96 0.32
N GLU A 111 5.31 2.97 -0.19
CA GLU A 111 5.15 1.55 0.16
C GLU A 111 5.29 1.32 1.67
N SER A 112 6.26 1.98 2.31
CA SER A 112 6.45 1.88 3.77
C SER A 112 5.20 2.24 4.57
N GLY A 113 4.41 3.21 4.07
CA GLY A 113 3.14 3.60 4.68
C GLY A 113 2.01 2.62 4.37
N ASN A 114 1.94 2.13 3.13
CA ASN A 114 0.91 1.20 2.67
C ASN A 114 0.94 -0.14 3.42
N VAL A 115 2.12 -0.65 3.78
CA VAL A 115 2.29 -1.89 4.56
C VAL A 115 1.30 -1.94 5.73
N CYS A 116 1.23 -0.87 6.51
CA CYS A 116 0.38 -0.84 7.70
C CYS A 116 -1.11 -0.64 7.41
N GLU A 117 -1.50 -0.18 6.22
CA GLU A 117 -2.92 -0.01 5.90
C GLU A 117 -3.65 -1.35 5.91
N TYR A 118 -3.06 -2.41 5.35
CA TYR A 118 -3.67 -3.72 5.30
C TYR A 118 -3.73 -4.42 6.66
N PHE A 119 -2.68 -4.34 7.47
CA PHE A 119 -2.71 -4.87 8.85
C PHE A 119 -3.72 -4.11 9.72
N ARG A 120 -3.87 -2.79 9.53
CA ARG A 120 -4.92 -2.03 10.22
C ARG A 120 -6.33 -2.42 9.78
N MET A 121 -6.54 -2.75 8.51
CA MET A 121 -7.82 -3.32 8.06
C MET A 121 -8.09 -4.66 8.75
N MET A 122 -7.08 -5.52 8.91
CA MET A 122 -7.20 -6.78 9.67
C MET A 122 -7.63 -6.52 11.10
N HIS A 123 -6.97 -5.59 11.81
CA HIS A 123 -7.34 -5.21 13.18
C HIS A 123 -8.82 -4.79 13.29
N TYR A 124 -9.31 -3.96 12.36
CA TYR A 124 -10.72 -3.56 12.36
C TYR A 124 -11.68 -4.70 12.03
N PHE A 125 -11.29 -5.66 11.17
CA PHE A 125 -12.09 -6.86 10.96
C PHE A 125 -12.10 -7.75 12.21
N HIS A 126 -10.98 -7.86 12.93
CA HIS A 126 -10.86 -8.60 14.18
C HIS A 126 -11.69 -7.98 15.31
N GLU A 127 -11.79 -6.65 15.39
CA GLU A 127 -12.73 -5.96 16.30
C GLU A 127 -14.19 -6.37 16.03
N LEU A 128 -14.49 -6.78 14.79
CA LEU A 128 -15.77 -7.32 14.38
C LEU A 128 -15.85 -8.85 14.50
N GLY A 129 -14.80 -9.53 14.94
CA GLY A 129 -14.74 -11.00 15.00
C GLY A 129 -14.78 -11.65 13.62
N ILE A 130 -14.27 -10.96 12.60
CA ILE A 130 -14.19 -11.41 11.21
C ILE A 130 -12.72 -11.66 10.88
N THR A 131 -12.38 -12.88 10.46
CA THR A 131 -11.01 -13.29 10.10
C THR A 131 -10.90 -13.79 8.65
N GLU A 132 -12.00 -13.79 7.91
CA GLU A 132 -12.07 -14.34 6.55
C GLU A 132 -11.14 -13.60 5.55
N HIS A 133 -10.76 -12.35 5.87
CA HIS A 133 -9.90 -11.51 5.03
C HIS A 133 -8.42 -11.54 5.45
N ASP A 134 -8.08 -12.25 6.52
CA ASP A 134 -6.74 -12.18 7.12
C ASP A 134 -5.66 -12.58 6.13
N GLN A 135 -5.86 -13.68 5.40
CA GLN A 135 -4.85 -14.19 4.49
C GLN A 135 -4.59 -13.23 3.31
N VAL A 136 -5.64 -12.62 2.74
CA VAL A 136 -5.49 -11.71 1.61
C VAL A 136 -4.84 -10.40 2.05
N LEU A 137 -5.30 -9.81 3.17
CA LEU A 137 -4.74 -8.57 3.71
C LEU A 137 -3.29 -8.77 4.19
N TYR A 138 -2.98 -9.91 4.81
CA TYR A 138 -1.62 -10.27 5.18
C TYR A 138 -0.72 -10.35 3.95
N ASN A 139 -1.16 -11.05 2.90
CA ASN A 139 -0.36 -11.19 1.67
C ASN A 139 -0.09 -9.84 1.01
N MET A 140 -1.08 -8.95 0.97
CA MET A 140 -0.92 -7.58 0.47
C MET A 140 0.07 -6.79 1.33
N GLY A 141 -0.08 -6.80 2.65
CA GLY A 141 0.86 -6.13 3.56
C GLY A 141 2.31 -6.62 3.43
N ILE A 142 2.52 -7.92 3.24
CA ILE A 142 3.84 -8.48 2.96
C ILE A 142 4.35 -8.04 1.58
N LYS A 143 3.48 -7.97 0.57
CA LYS A 143 3.85 -7.55 -0.79
C LYS A 143 4.32 -6.09 -0.82
N GLU A 144 3.61 -5.17 -0.17
CA GLU A 144 4.05 -3.78 0.01
C GLU A 144 5.42 -3.70 0.68
N LYS A 145 5.70 -4.59 1.64
CA LYS A 145 7.00 -4.62 2.30
C LYS A 145 8.11 -5.06 1.34
N GLU A 146 7.83 -6.02 0.47
CA GLU A 146 8.75 -6.42 -0.60
C GLU A 146 9.05 -5.26 -1.56
N HIS A 147 8.04 -4.45 -1.90
CA HIS A 147 8.22 -3.26 -2.71
C HIS A 147 9.09 -2.21 -2.01
N GLU A 148 8.82 -1.91 -0.73
CA GLU A 148 9.63 -1.00 0.09
C GLU A 148 11.12 -1.42 0.08
N VAL A 149 11.39 -2.70 0.35
CA VAL A 149 12.74 -3.26 0.39
C VAL A 149 13.42 -3.17 -0.98
N TYR A 150 12.68 -3.41 -2.07
CA TYR A 150 13.19 -3.21 -3.43
C TYR A 150 13.65 -1.77 -3.64
N PHE A 151 12.78 -0.78 -3.38
CA PHE A 151 13.11 0.63 -3.59
C PHE A 151 14.28 1.10 -2.72
N LEU A 152 14.29 0.73 -1.43
CA LEU A 152 15.41 1.01 -0.53
C LEU A 152 16.70 0.37 -1.04
N GLY A 153 16.64 -0.87 -1.54
CA GLY A 153 17.76 -1.61 -2.11
C GLY A 153 18.44 -0.88 -3.27
N ARG A 154 17.68 -0.15 -4.10
CA ARG A 154 18.21 0.63 -5.24
C ARG A 154 18.95 1.90 -4.80
N ILE A 155 18.60 2.46 -3.64
CA ILE A 155 19.15 3.74 -3.18
C ILE A 155 20.03 3.65 -1.93
N LYS A 156 20.14 2.48 -1.28
CA LYS A 156 20.84 2.29 0.00
C LYS A 156 22.29 2.81 0.05
N ASN A 157 22.97 2.76 -1.09
CA ASN A 157 24.38 3.19 -1.22
C ASN A 157 24.53 4.63 -1.74
N LYS A 158 23.45 5.41 -1.85
CA LYS A 158 23.49 6.78 -2.36
C LYS A 158 23.71 7.77 -1.23
N LYS A 159 24.65 8.70 -1.41
CA LYS A 159 24.99 9.77 -0.45
C LYS A 159 23.82 10.68 -0.09
N LEU A 160 22.79 10.73 -0.93
CA LEU A 160 21.61 11.57 -0.72
C LEU A 160 20.61 10.94 0.27
N LEU A 161 20.65 9.62 0.48
CA LEU A 161 19.73 8.90 1.34
C LEU A 161 19.76 9.39 2.80
N PRO A 162 20.93 9.54 3.47
CA PRO A 162 20.96 10.03 4.86
C PRO A 162 20.36 11.43 5.04
N PHE A 163 20.48 12.29 4.03
CA PHE A 163 19.89 13.63 4.07
C PHE A 163 18.36 13.57 3.95
N PHE A 164 17.85 12.80 2.98
CA PHE A 164 16.42 12.63 2.79
C PHE A 164 15.76 11.91 3.98
N GLU A 165 16.40 10.90 4.54
CA GLU A 165 15.92 10.17 5.72
C GLU A 165 15.77 11.09 6.95
N ARG A 166 16.65 12.09 7.09
CA ARG A 166 16.52 13.11 8.15
C ARG A 166 15.29 13.99 7.96
N ILE A 167 14.93 14.32 6.71
CA ILE A 167 13.85 15.26 6.38
C ILE A 167 12.49 14.56 6.34
N PHE A 168 12.41 13.41 5.68
CA PHE A 168 11.15 12.74 5.37
C PHE A 168 10.90 11.47 6.20
N ASN A 169 11.81 11.14 7.13
CA ASN A 169 11.71 10.05 8.10
C ASN A 169 11.55 8.65 7.50
N TRP A 170 12.15 8.38 6.33
CA TRP A 170 12.20 7.05 5.72
C TRP A 170 13.58 6.80 5.12
N GLY A 171 14.15 5.61 5.27
CA GLY A 171 15.47 5.31 4.72
C GLY A 171 16.13 4.09 5.35
N ALA A 172 17.45 4.15 5.54
CA ALA A 172 18.23 3.00 5.96
C ALA A 172 17.91 2.54 7.39
N ARG A 173 17.47 3.45 8.26
CA ARG A 173 17.18 3.16 9.68
C ARG A 173 15.75 3.51 10.09
N LYS A 174 14.95 4.08 9.18
CA LYS A 174 13.59 4.56 9.45
C LYS A 174 12.61 3.94 8.47
N SER A 175 11.52 3.42 9.02
CA SER A 175 10.40 2.80 8.34
C SER A 175 9.11 3.29 9.01
N PHE A 176 7.99 3.29 8.29
CA PHE A 176 6.65 3.56 8.84
C PHE A 176 5.91 2.29 9.26
N ASN A 177 6.54 1.13 9.10
CA ASN A 177 6.05 -0.17 9.54
C ASN A 177 7.11 -0.93 10.34
N ASP A 178 6.67 -1.93 11.09
CA ASP A 178 7.44 -2.85 11.92
C ASP A 178 7.59 -4.26 11.29
N VAL A 179 7.21 -4.42 10.02
CA VAL A 179 7.33 -5.68 9.31
C VAL A 179 8.79 -5.94 8.93
N ASP A 180 9.28 -7.12 9.29
CA ASP A 180 10.58 -7.66 8.90
C ASP A 180 10.39 -8.92 8.03
N LEU A 181 10.92 -8.90 6.81
CA LEU A 181 10.80 -10.01 5.87
C LEU A 181 11.66 -11.22 6.28
N ASP A 182 12.69 -11.02 7.12
CA ASP A 182 13.54 -12.10 7.64
C ASP A 182 12.88 -12.80 8.85
N THR A 183 11.97 -12.12 9.53
CA THR A 183 11.23 -12.65 10.69
C THR A 183 9.72 -12.43 10.54
N LYS A 184 9.12 -13.05 9.51
CA LYS A 184 7.68 -12.99 9.26
C LYS A 184 6.90 -13.73 10.35
N TYR A 185 5.94 -13.06 10.96
CA TYR A 185 4.96 -13.69 11.83
C TYR A 185 3.92 -14.44 10.99
N PRO A 186 3.49 -15.64 11.41
CA PRO A 186 2.37 -16.32 10.76
C PRO A 186 1.09 -15.47 10.86
N VAL A 187 0.17 -15.65 9.90
CA VAL A 187 -1.04 -14.82 9.73
C VAL A 187 -1.84 -14.72 11.02
N GLU A 188 -1.95 -15.81 11.79
CA GLU A 188 -2.68 -15.90 13.04
C GLU A 188 -2.11 -15.00 14.16
N THR A 189 -0.84 -14.61 14.02
CA THR A 189 -0.14 -13.72 14.97
C THR A 189 0.25 -12.38 14.35
N SER A 190 -0.16 -12.15 13.09
CA SER A 190 0.15 -10.92 12.36
C SER A 190 -0.58 -9.69 12.91
N GLU A 191 -1.52 -9.88 13.84
CA GLU A 191 -2.06 -8.83 14.70
C GLU A 191 -0.96 -8.04 15.44
N ALA A 192 0.24 -8.60 15.58
CA ALA A 192 1.41 -7.96 16.16
C ALA A 192 1.93 -6.77 15.33
N TYR A 193 1.71 -6.76 14.02
CA TYR A 193 2.19 -5.70 13.12
C TYR A 193 1.34 -4.43 13.22
N CYS A 194 1.99 -3.28 13.09
CA CYS A 194 1.35 -1.98 12.92
C CYS A 194 0.31 -1.66 14.01
N LYS A 195 0.62 -2.00 15.27
CA LYS A 195 -0.24 -1.74 16.44
C LYS A 195 -0.36 -0.26 16.82
N ASN A 196 0.53 0.60 16.34
CA ASN A 196 0.64 2.01 16.73
C ASN A 196 0.40 2.96 15.56
#